data_AF-A0ABD4DT43-F1
#
_entry.id   AF-A0ABD4DT43-F1
#
_cell.length_a   1.000
_cell.length_b   1.000
_cell.length_c   1.000
_cell.angle_alpha   90.00
_cell.angle_beta   90.00
_cell.angle_gamma   90.00
#
_symmetry.space_group_name_H-M   'P 1'
#
loop_
_entity.id
_entity.type
_entity.pdbx_description
1 polymer ?
#
loop_
_entity_poly.entity_id
_entity_poly.type
_entity_poly.pdbx_seq_one_letter_code
_entity_poly.pdbx_strand_id
1 'polypeptide(L)' 'MMKEKESDKTDCRKNYVPPTLSLSLIEMENGIAAGSAKVIPPDSGGKVQEEWQNGTDDNRTIDW' A
#
# COMPACT_ATOMS: atom_id res chain seq x y z
N MET A 1 -42.10 48.81 17.44
CA MET A 1 -40.79 48.36 16.95
C MET A 1 -40.67 46.88 17.30
N MET A 2 -40.97 45.98 16.37
CA MET A 2 -40.90 44.53 16.59
C MET A 2 -39.48 44.08 16.31
N LYS A 3 -38.80 43.60 17.35
CA LYS A 3 -37.43 43.10 17.26
C LYS A 3 -37.50 41.68 16.72
N GLU A 4 -37.03 41.48 15.50
CA GLU A 4 -36.93 40.15 14.89
C GLU A 4 -36.06 39.26 15.79
N LYS A 5 -36.60 38.10 16.19
CA LYS A 5 -35.82 37.11 16.91
C LYS A 5 -34.95 36.40 15.89
N GLU A 6 -33.64 36.60 16.02
CA GLU A 6 -32.62 35.85 15.31
C GLU A 6 -32.88 34.35 15.52
N SER A 7 -33.06 33.63 14.41
CA SER A 7 -33.35 32.20 14.46
C SER A 7 -32.11 31.47 14.99
N ASP A 8 -32.28 30.78 16.11
CA ASP A 8 -31.32 29.80 16.62
C ASP A 8 -31.03 28.80 15.50
N LYS A 9 -29.91 28.99 14.80
CA LYS A 9 -29.43 28.01 13.81
C LYS A 9 -28.88 26.82 14.60
N THR A 10 -29.74 25.84 14.86
CA THR A 10 -29.33 24.54 15.38
C THR A 10 -28.27 23.96 14.44
N ASP A 11 -27.05 23.78 14.97
CA ASP A 11 -25.96 23.10 14.27
C ASP A 11 -26.40 21.67 13.93
N CYS A 12 -26.62 21.42 12.65
CA CYS A 12 -27.12 20.15 12.12
C CYS A 12 -26.00 19.15 11.78
N ARG A 13 -24.75 19.43 12.17
CA ARG A 13 -23.62 18.55 11.91
C ARG A 13 -23.69 17.29 12.77
N LYS A 14 -23.44 16.14 12.15
CA LYS A 14 -23.31 14.87 12.87
C LYS A 14 -21.95 14.79 13.55
N ASN A 15 -21.91 14.15 14.71
CA ASN A 15 -20.67 13.81 15.38
C ASN A 15 -19.90 12.77 14.56
N TYR A 16 -18.59 12.95 14.46
CA TYR A 16 -17.71 11.98 13.83
C TYR A 16 -17.61 10.70 14.69
N VAL A 17 -17.63 9.55 14.02
CA VAL A 17 -17.38 8.24 14.65
C VAL A 17 -16.16 7.62 13.95
N PRO A 18 -15.02 7.46 14.64
CA PRO A 18 -13.84 6.84 14.05
C PRO A 18 -14.07 5.36 13.74
N PRO A 19 -13.46 4.81 12.68
CA PRO A 19 -13.50 3.38 12.41
C PRO A 19 -12.67 2.61 13.45
N THR A 20 -13.06 1.36 13.71
CA THR A 20 -12.24 0.42 14.48
C THR A 20 -11.20 -0.22 13.56
N LEU A 21 -9.92 -0.14 13.93
CA LEU A 21 -8.82 -0.80 13.22
C LEU A 21 -8.37 -2.04 13.99
N SER A 22 -8.28 -3.17 13.28
CA SER A 22 -7.70 -4.41 13.82
C SER A 22 -6.37 -4.65 13.13
N LEU A 23 -5.30 -4.79 13.90
CA LEU A 23 -3.95 -5.05 13.41
C LEU A 23 -3.49 -6.41 13.94
N SER A 24 -2.85 -7.19 13.07
CA SER A 24 -2.17 -8.42 13.43
C SER A 24 -0.71 -8.31 13.04
N LEU A 25 0.18 -8.50 14.01
CA LEU A 25 1.60 -8.66 13.75
C LEU A 25 1.87 -10.15 13.56
N ILE A 26 2.40 -10.53 12.40
CA ILE A 26 2.79 -11.89 12.09
C ILE A 26 4.31 -11.90 12.00
N GLU A 27 4.95 -12.63 12.92
CA GLU A 27 6.38 -12.89 12.86
C GLU A 27 6.62 -14.01 11.85
N MET A 28 7.37 -13.73 10.80
CA MET A 28 7.84 -14.76 9.87
C MET A 28 9.26 -15.15 10.24
N GLU A 29 9.62 -16.41 10.03
CA GLU A 29 11.02 -16.83 10.10
C GLU A 29 11.88 -15.95 9.16
N ASN A 30 13.14 -15.72 9.53
CA ASN A 30 14.08 -15.03 8.67
C ASN A 30 14.44 -15.94 7.47
N GLY A 31 13.59 -15.96 6.44
CA GLY A 31 13.71 -16.82 5.25
C GLY A 31 13.24 -16.13 3.97
N ILE A 32 14.04 -16.28 2.90
CA ILE A 32 13.99 -15.73 1.51
C ILE A 32 13.74 -14.20 1.36
N ALA A 33 13.11 -13.49 2.30
CA ALA A 33 12.98 -12.03 2.25
C ALA A 33 14.31 -11.29 2.55
N ALA A 34 15.26 -11.95 3.23
CA ALA A 34 16.63 -11.46 3.36
C ALA A 34 17.40 -11.45 2.02
N GLY A 35 16.84 -12.08 0.99
CA GLY A 35 17.26 -12.01 -0.40
C GLY A 35 16.28 -11.23 -1.28
N SER A 36 15.56 -10.23 -0.74
CA SER A 36 14.81 -9.29 -1.58
C SER A 36 15.76 -8.75 -2.65
N ALA A 37 15.50 -9.10 -3.92
CA ALA A 37 16.39 -8.82 -5.03
C ALA A 37 16.81 -7.35 -5.01
N LYS A 38 18.10 -7.10 -4.74
CA LYS A 38 18.68 -5.77 -4.83
C LYS A 38 18.89 -5.49 -6.30
N VAL A 39 18.00 -4.75 -6.94
CA VAL A 39 18.22 -4.34 -8.33
C VAL A 39 19.29 -3.25 -8.33
N ILE A 40 20.50 -3.59 -8.76
CA ILE A 40 21.51 -2.60 -9.10
C ILE A 40 21.08 -1.97 -10.44
N PRO A 41 20.88 -0.64 -10.51
CA PRO A 41 20.52 0.01 -11.75
C PRO A 41 21.61 -0.23 -12.81
N PRO A 42 21.24 -0.32 -14.09
CA PRO A 42 22.21 -0.51 -15.15
C PRO A 42 23.27 0.58 -15.14
N ASP A 43 24.51 0.22 -15.51
CA ASP A 43 25.60 1.19 -15.67
C ASP A 43 25.27 2.22 -16.78
N SER A 44 26.11 3.25 -16.96
CA SER A 44 25.91 4.27 -17.99
C SER A 44 25.88 3.72 -19.43
N GLY A 45 26.19 2.42 -19.62
CA GLY A 45 26.06 1.68 -20.88
C GLY A 45 24.77 0.85 -20.98
N GLY A 46 23.84 0.96 -20.03
CA GLY A 46 22.54 0.28 -20.05
C GLY A 46 22.60 -1.21 -19.67
N LYS A 47 23.73 -1.71 -19.15
CA LYS A 47 23.86 -3.13 -18.81
C LYS A 47 23.42 -3.40 -17.37
N VAL A 48 22.37 -4.22 -17.24
CA VAL A 48 21.92 -4.76 -15.94
C VAL A 48 22.87 -5.88 -15.53
N GLN A 49 23.48 -5.75 -14.35
CA GLN A 49 24.54 -6.67 -13.89
C GLN A 49 24.02 -7.87 -13.08
N GLU A 50 22.77 -7.82 -12.61
CA GLU A 50 22.14 -8.86 -11.80
C GLU A 50 20.83 -9.32 -12.45
N GLU A 51 20.91 -9.85 -13.67
CA GLU A 51 19.82 -10.64 -14.24
C GLU A 51 19.90 -12.06 -13.66
N TRP A 52 18.78 -12.59 -13.14
CA TRP A 52 18.70 -14.04 -12.86
C TRP A 52 19.09 -14.76 -14.13
N GLN A 53 19.91 -15.83 -14.06
CA GLN A 53 20.22 -16.60 -15.26
C GLN A 53 18.92 -16.89 -16.00
N ASN A 54 18.90 -16.63 -17.31
CA ASN A 54 17.75 -16.90 -18.15
C ASN A 54 17.50 -18.42 -18.11
N GLY A 55 16.74 -18.86 -17.12
CA GLY A 55 16.27 -20.22 -17.00
C GLY A 55 15.38 -20.51 -18.19
N THR A 56 15.12 -21.78 -18.46
CA THR A 56 14.08 -22.13 -19.43
C THR A 56 12.79 -21.44 -19.03
N ASP A 57 12.24 -20.59 -19.90
CA ASP A 57 10.95 -19.94 -19.71
C ASP A 57 9.94 -21.00 -19.24
N ASP A 58 9.28 -20.71 -18.12
CA ASP A 58 8.24 -21.57 -17.60
C ASP A 58 6.98 -21.40 -18.47
N ASN A 59 6.94 -22.15 -19.55
CA ASN A 59 5.90 -22.09 -20.58
C ASN A 59 4.64 -22.88 -20.20
N ARG A 60 4.43 -23.17 -18.90
CA ARG A 60 3.22 -23.84 -18.43
C ARG A 60 2.03 -22.89 -18.55
N THR A 61 0.92 -23.40 -19.08
CA THR A 61 -0.37 -22.71 -18.99
C THR A 61 -0.80 -22.67 -17.53
N ILE A 62 -0.68 -21.50 -16.90
CA ILE A 62 -1.26 -21.25 -15.58
C ILE A 62 -2.69 -20.79 -15.82
N ASP A 63 -3.67 -21.58 -15.39
CA ASP A 63 -5.06 -21.13 -15.29
C ASP A 63 -5.17 -20.16 -14.10
N TRP A 64 -5.48 -18.90 -14.39
CA TRP A 64 -5.77 -17.84 -13.40
C TRP A 64 -7.26 -17.70 -13.17
#